data_AF-A0A3P6QZD7-F1
#
_entry.id   AF-A0A3P6QZD7-F1
#
_cell.length_a   1.000
_cell.length_b   1.000
_cell.length_c   1.000
_cell.angle_alpha   90.00
_cell.angle_beta   90.00
_cell.angle_gamma   90.00
#
_symmetry.space_group_name_H-M   'P 1'
#
loop_
_entity.id
_entity.type
_entity.pdbx_description
1 polymer ?
#
loop_
_entity_poly.entity_id
_entity_poly.type
_entity_poly.pdbx_seq_one_letter_code
_entity_poly.pdbx_strand_id
1 'polypeptide(L)'
;MQTAHLGGPAGDLTRLFGSCLSGKDRREHWKELLESFYGYLQEEVGGNEMPYTLEQLKESYRRFLPFGGFLVLPMFGALLEMVVKSPNEEFKNQVGQHDEVGT
;
A
#
# COMPACT_ATOMS: atom_id res chain seq x y z
N MET A 1 19.68 -13.53 -1.80
CA MET A 1 18.46 -12.99 -1.14
C MET A 1 18.87 -11.74 -0.38
N GLN A 2 18.71 -10.54 -0.94
CA GLN A 2 19.19 -9.29 -0.29
C GLN A 2 18.05 -8.36 0.15
N THR A 3 16.81 -8.84 0.14
CA THR A 3 15.63 -8.10 0.67
C THR A 3 14.75 -8.93 1.60
N ALA A 4 15.10 -10.20 1.84
CA ALA A 4 14.52 -10.99 2.91
C ALA A 4 15.28 -10.63 4.19
N HIS A 5 14.89 -9.55 4.84
CA HIS A 5 15.37 -9.21 6.17
C HIS A 5 14.30 -9.66 7.17
N LEU A 6 14.70 -10.10 8.36
CA LEU A 6 13.81 -10.43 9.49
C LEU A 6 12.99 -9.23 10.01
N GLY A 7 12.78 -8.19 9.20
CA GLY A 7 11.81 -7.16 9.52
C GLY A 7 10.45 -7.72 9.29
N GLY A 8 9.82 -8.11 10.39
CA GLY A 8 8.39 -8.16 10.62
C GLY A 8 7.54 -8.48 9.37
N PRO A 9 6.88 -9.64 9.30
CA PRO A 9 5.99 -10.01 8.18
C PRO A 9 5.03 -8.89 7.71
N ALA A 10 4.68 -7.96 8.60
CA ALA A 10 3.95 -6.73 8.28
C ALA A 10 4.61 -5.84 7.20
N GLY A 11 5.94 -5.76 7.12
CA GLY A 11 6.67 -4.98 6.12
C GLY A 11 6.57 -5.59 4.72
N ASP A 12 6.79 -6.90 4.61
CA ASP A 12 6.60 -7.63 3.35
C ASP A 12 5.14 -7.61 2.90
N LEU A 13 4.19 -7.74 3.83
CA LEU A 13 2.76 -7.62 3.53
C LEU A 13 2.35 -6.23 3.08
N THR A 14 2.87 -5.18 3.72
CA THR A 14 2.61 -3.82 3.30
C THR A 14 3.15 -3.56 1.90
N ARG A 15 4.31 -4.12 1.56
CA ARG A 15 4.87 -4.04 0.20
C ARG A 15 4.02 -4.81 -0.80
N LEU A 16 3.62 -6.04 -0.48
CA LEU A 16 2.80 -6.91 -1.32
C LEU A 16 1.43 -6.29 -1.62
N PHE A 17 0.70 -5.87 -0.58
CA PHE A 17 -0.60 -5.20 -0.76
C PHE A 17 -0.42 -3.85 -1.46
N GLY A 18 0.68 -3.13 -1.15
CA GLY A 18 1.03 -1.87 -1.78
C GLY A 18 1.22 -1.96 -3.29
N SER A 19 1.79 -3.05 -3.79
CA SER A 19 2.03 -3.28 -5.22
C SER A 19 0.85 -3.92 -5.96
N CYS A 20 0.02 -4.71 -5.28
CA CYS A 20 -1.00 -5.53 -5.94
C CYS A 20 -2.41 -4.97 -5.87
N LEU A 21 -2.66 -3.99 -5.00
CA LEU A 21 -4.01 -3.46 -4.74
C LEU A 21 -4.08 -1.95 -4.88
N SER A 22 -5.20 -1.48 -5.42
CA SER A 22 -5.50 -0.05 -5.42
C SER A 22 -5.51 0.50 -3.98
N GLY A 23 -5.26 1.79 -3.83
CA GLY A 23 -5.32 2.42 -2.50
C GLY A 23 -6.70 2.32 -1.86
N LYS A 24 -7.77 2.25 -2.67
CA LYS A 24 -9.15 2.09 -2.20
C LYS A 24 -9.35 0.69 -1.63
N ASP A 25 -9.04 -0.34 -2.40
CA ASP A 25 -9.24 -1.74 -2.01
C ASP A 25 -8.45 -2.08 -0.75
N ARG A 26 -7.23 -1.54 -0.62
CA ARG A 26 -6.44 -1.66 0.62
C ARG A 26 -7.14 -1.07 1.82
N ARG A 27 -7.77 0.11 1.72
CA ARG A 27 -8.42 0.74 2.89
C ARG A 27 -9.70 0.03 3.29
N GLU A 28 -10.45 -0.48 2.30
CA GLU A 28 -11.74 -1.12 2.53
C GLU A 28 -11.58 -2.58 3.00
N HIS A 29 -10.61 -3.33 2.46
CA HIS A 29 -10.51 -4.79 2.65
C HIS A 29 -9.27 -5.27 3.41
N TRP A 30 -8.42 -4.39 3.97
CA TRP A 30 -7.15 -4.82 4.59
C TRP A 30 -7.30 -5.89 5.68
N LYS A 31 -8.39 -5.89 6.44
CA LYS A 31 -8.60 -6.89 7.51
C LYS A 31 -8.83 -8.29 6.94
N GLU A 32 -9.73 -8.40 5.96
CA GLU A 32 -10.07 -9.65 5.25
C GLU A 32 -8.84 -10.22 4.53
N LEU A 33 -8.02 -9.34 3.96
CA LEU A 33 -6.77 -9.71 3.30
C LEU A 33 -5.73 -10.27 4.29
N LEU A 34 -5.58 -9.64 5.46
CA LEU A 34 -4.70 -10.14 6.52
C LEU A 34 -5.19 -11.45 7.12
N GLU A 35 -6.51 -11.62 7.27
CA GLU A 35 -7.13 -12.86 7.73
C GLU A 35 -6.87 -14.00 6.75
N SER A 36 -7.09 -13.77 5.45
CA SER A 36 -6.81 -14.75 4.39
C SER A 36 -5.33 -15.13 4.37
N PHE A 37 -4.44 -14.14 4.45
CA PHE A 37 -3.00 -14.39 4.51
C PHE A 37 -2.60 -15.21 5.74
N TYR A 38 -3.14 -14.85 6.91
CA TYR A 38 -2.85 -15.57 8.15
C TYR A 38 -3.33 -17.02 8.08
N GLY A 39 -4.48 -17.28 7.46
CA GLY A 39 -4.98 -18.63 7.19
C GLY A 39 -3.99 -19.45 6.36
N TYR A 40 -3.52 -18.93 5.23
CA TYR A 40 -2.49 -19.62 4.43
C TYR A 40 -1.20 -19.86 5.22
N LEU A 41 -0.78 -18.88 6.03
CA LEU A 41 0.41 -19.04 6.86
C LEU A 41 0.24 -20.16 7.91
N GLN A 42 -0.95 -20.28 8.51
CA GLN A 42 -1.26 -21.36 9.45
C GLN A 42 -1.22 -22.73 8.79
N GLU A 43 -1.73 -22.84 7.56
CA GLU A 43 -1.65 -24.06 6.75
C GLU A 43 -0.19 -24.46 6.48
N GLU A 44 0.63 -23.51 6.04
CA GLU A 44 2.06 -23.73 5.74
C GLU A 44 2.89 -24.08 7.00
N VAL A 45 2.55 -23.49 8.15
CA VAL A 45 3.19 -23.79 9.44
C VAL A 45 2.87 -25.21 9.93
N GLY A 46 1.83 -25.85 9.39
CA GLY A 46 1.59 -27.28 9.54
C GLY A 46 1.32 -27.73 10.99
N GLY A 47 0.64 -26.89 11.78
CA GLY A 47 0.31 -27.18 13.18
C GLY A 47 1.42 -26.89 14.20
N ASN A 48 2.56 -26.36 13.77
CA ASN A 48 3.54 -25.79 14.68
C ASN A 48 3.01 -24.50 15.32
N GLU A 49 3.67 -24.06 16.40
CA GLU A 49 3.31 -22.81 17.07
C GLU A 49 3.47 -21.61 16.12
N MET A 50 2.42 -20.78 16.05
CA MET A 50 2.45 -19.58 15.24
C MET A 50 3.39 -18.54 15.87
N PRO A 51 4.28 -17.91 15.08
CA PRO A 51 5.23 -16.93 15.60
C PRO A 51 4.58 -15.63 16.11
N TYR A 52 3.31 -15.39 15.77
CA TYR A 52 2.50 -14.27 16.22
C TYR A 52 1.01 -14.56 16.01
N THR A 53 0.16 -13.83 16.72
CA THR A 53 -1.29 -13.89 16.56
C THR A 53 -1.77 -13.03 15.39
N LEU A 54 -2.96 -13.32 14.87
CA LEU A 54 -3.63 -12.50 13.86
C LEU A 54 -3.78 -11.03 14.32
N GLU A 55 -4.05 -10.80 15.60
CA GLU A 55 -4.19 -9.44 16.14
C GLU A 55 -2.85 -8.69 16.18
N GLN A 56 -1.76 -9.38 16.51
CA GLN A 56 -0.40 -8.80 16.41
C GLN A 56 -0.05 -8.44 14.97
N LEU A 57 -0.50 -9.23 13.99
CA LEU A 57 -0.33 -8.95 12.58
C LEU A 57 -1.13 -7.72 12.14
N LYS A 58 -2.42 -7.64 12.51
CA LYS A 58 -3.29 -6.49 12.21
C LYS A 58 -2.73 -5.19 12.80
N GLU A 59 -2.29 -5.23 14.05
CA GLU A 59 -1.71 -4.07 14.72
C GLU A 59 -0.39 -3.63 14.06
N SER A 60 0.47 -4.60 13.71
CA SER A 60 1.72 -4.31 13.01
C SER A 60 1.48 -3.70 11.63
N TYR A 61 0.52 -4.22 10.85
CA TYR A 61 0.14 -3.66 9.55
C TYR A 61 -0.40 -2.22 9.69
N ARG A 62 -1.30 -1.99 10.65
CA ARG A 62 -1.86 -0.66 10.93
C ARG A 62 -0.76 0.36 11.26
N ARG A 63 0.23 -0.03 12.05
CA ARG A 63 1.34 0.83 12.45
C ARG A 63 2.35 1.05 11.32
N PHE A 64 2.55 0.05 10.47
CA PHE A 64 3.48 0.13 9.36
C PHE A 64 2.92 0.90 8.15
N LEU A 65 1.60 0.97 7.96
CA LEU A 65 0.98 1.71 6.86
C LEU A 65 1.43 3.20 6.76
N PRO A 66 1.35 4.01 7.84
CA PRO A 66 1.84 5.40 7.79
C PRO A 66 3.36 5.48 7.67
N PHE A 67 4.09 4.53 8.27
CA PHE A 67 5.55 4.48 8.23
C PHE A 67 6.08 4.11 6.84
N GLY A 68 5.44 3.15 6.16
CA GLY A 68 5.77 2.71 4.82
C GLY A 68 5.56 3.83 3.80
N GLY A 69 4.47 4.59 3.91
CA GLY A 69 4.25 5.78 3.08
C GLY A 69 5.36 6.82 3.24
N PHE A 70 5.78 7.09 4.48
CA PHE A 70 6.86 8.03 4.78
C PHE A 70 8.24 7.52 4.28
N LEU A 71 8.55 6.24 4.48
CA LEU A 71 9.83 5.65 4.04
C LEU A 71 9.98 5.61 2.51
N VAL A 72 8.88 5.61 1.79
CA VAL A 72 8.85 5.57 0.33
C VAL A 72 8.96 6.98 -0.30
N LEU A 73 8.67 8.03 0.46
CA LEU A 73 8.72 9.42 -0.01
C LEU A 73 10.10 9.83 -0.59
N PRO A 74 11.24 9.55 0.06
CA PRO A 74 12.56 9.90 -0.46
C PRO A 74 12.92 9.16 -1.75
N MET A 75 12.37 7.96 -1.97
CA MET A 75 12.60 7.17 -3.19
C MET A 75 11.94 7.80 -4.42
N PHE A 76 10.95 8.67 -4.21
CA PHE A 76 10.25 9.37 -5.27
C PHE A 76 10.70 10.83 -5.45
N GLY A 77 11.85 11.24 -4.90
CA GLY A 77 12.33 12.62 -4.98
C GLY A 77 12.28 13.24 -6.38
N ALA A 78 12.79 12.53 -7.40
CA ALA A 78 12.73 12.99 -8.80
C ALA A 78 11.30 13.04 -9.37
N LEU A 79 10.43 12.12 -8.95
CA LEU A 79 9.02 12.08 -9.38
C LEU A 79 8.23 13.22 -8.73
N LEU A 80 8.48 13.52 -7.46
CA LEU A 80 7.88 14.65 -6.74
C LEU A 80 8.34 15.98 -7.34
N GLU A 81 9.63 16.13 -7.65
CA GLU A 81 10.12 17.31 -8.37
C GLU A 81 9.45 17.47 -9.74
N MET A 82 9.27 16.39 -10.48
CA MET A 82 8.59 16.41 -11.77
C MET A 82 7.12 16.83 -11.61
N VAL A 83 6.38 16.28 -10.64
CA VAL A 83 4.98 16.67 -10.34
C VAL A 83 4.88 18.13 -9.90
N VAL A 84 5.78 18.61 -9.05
CA VAL A 84 5.80 20.00 -8.58
C VAL A 84 6.15 20.97 -9.72
N LYS A 85 7.05 20.57 -10.62
CA LYS A 85 7.48 21.37 -11.77
C LYS A 85 6.54 21.25 -12.97
N SER A 86 5.64 20.27 -13.01
CA SER A 86 4.58 20.16 -14.02
C SER A 86 3.54 21.25 -13.76
N PRO A 87 3.48 22.32 -14.56
CA PRO A 87 2.36 23.23 -14.46
C PRO A 87 1.12 22.47 -14.91
N ASN A 88 0.02 22.77 -14.24
CA ASN A 88 -1.31 22.17 -14.33
C ASN A 88 -1.98 22.42 -15.71
N GLU A 89 -1.31 22.08 -16.81
CA GLU A 89 -1.78 22.35 -18.18
C GLU A 89 -2.66 21.22 -18.73
N GLU A 90 -2.55 19.99 -18.21
CA GLU A 90 -3.37 18.87 -18.68
C GLU A 90 -4.76 18.80 -18.00
N PHE A 91 -4.92 19.28 -16.76
CA PHE A 91 -6.21 19.27 -16.05
C PHE A 91 -7.17 20.39 -16.47
N LYS A 92 -6.68 21.50 -17.06
CA LYS A 92 -7.54 22.58 -17.56
C LYS A 92 -8.20 22.25 -18.91
N ASN A 93 -7.54 21.44 -19.74
CA ASN A 93 -8.02 21.15 -21.09
C ASN A 93 -9.19 20.14 -21.14
N GLN A 94 -9.46 19.40 -20.05
CA GLN A 94 -10.64 18.54 -19.94
C GLN A 94 -11.84 19.21 -19.26
N VAL A 95 -11.65 20.32 -18.54
CA VAL A 95 -12.75 21.10 -17.94
C VAL A 95 -13.22 22.20 -18.89
N GLY A 96 -12.33 22.81 -19.68
CA GLY A 96 -12.70 23.89 -20.61
C GLY A 96 -13.49 23.46 -21.85
N GLN A 97 -13.60 22.16 -22.15
CA GLN A 97 -14.33 21.68 -23.33
C GLN A 97 -15.81 21.35 -23.07
N HIS A 98 -16.28 21.46 -21.81
CA HIS A 98 -17.67 21.18 -21.44
C HIS A 98 -18.53 22.44 -21.23
N ASP A 99 -17.95 23.64 -21.33
CA ASP A 99 -18.62 24.92 -21.04
C ASP A 99 -18.88 25.81 -22.29
N GLU A 100 -18.52 25.39 -23.51
CA GLU A 100 -18.75 26.20 -24.74
C GLU A 100 -19.83 25.67 -25.71
N VAL A 101 -20.59 24.62 -25.36
CA VAL A 101 -21.77 24.22 -26.14
C VAL A 101 -23.03 24.42 -25.31
N GLY A 102 -23.36 25.69 -25.06
CA GLY A 102 -24.46 26.02 -24.16
C GLY A 102 -24.82 27.48 -24.06
N THR A 103 -24.78 28.26 -25.15
CA THR A 103 -25.73 29.38 -25.37
C THR A 103 -25.77 29.79 -26.83
#